data_AF-A0A1V1NWY1-F1
#
_entry.id   AF-A0A1V1NWY1-F1
#
_cell.length_a   1.000
_cell.length_b   1.000
_cell.length_c   1.000
_cell.angle_alpha   90.00
_cell.angle_beta   90.00
_cell.angle_gamma   90.00
#
_symmetry.space_group_name_H-M   'P 1'
#
loop_
_entity.id
_entity.type
_entity.pdbx_description
1 polymer ?
#
loop_
_entity_poly.entity_id
_entity_poly.type
_entity_poly.pdbx_seq_one_letter_code
_entity_poly.pdbx_strand_id
1 'polypeptide(L)'
;MLTEAKAIKNVLGDPVHYYEVRMNALSEYSDRVWNRFNWFLTLQLAIFGFYFTQIDKLSLQPLIAKGIPIVGITISVLWCLMGAEDYVSMRKHGKRTLEVENKVKEAFLQEKYDFEVSVRRSFIRFRQTWLLFLFPILVTGAWFYVAIL
;
A
#
# COMPACT_ATOMS: atom_id res chain seq x y z
N MET A 1 -39.82 22.61 -4.63
CA MET A 1 -38.60 22.58 -5.47
C MET A 1 -37.36 23.15 -4.77
N LEU A 2 -37.24 24.45 -4.43
CA LEU A 2 -36.02 24.97 -3.75
C LEU A 2 -35.85 24.48 -2.30
N THR A 3 -36.94 24.18 -1.60
CA THR A 3 -36.94 23.67 -0.22
C THR A 3 -36.55 22.21 -0.10
N GLU A 4 -37.00 21.36 -1.03
CA GLU A 4 -36.65 19.93 -1.07
C GLU A 4 -35.19 19.71 -1.44
N ALA A 5 -34.66 20.44 -2.44
CA ALA A 5 -33.24 20.38 -2.79
C ALA A 5 -32.32 20.80 -1.63
N LYS A 6 -32.75 21.73 -0.78
CA LYS A 6 -32.02 22.17 0.41
C LYS A 6 -32.10 21.14 1.55
N ALA A 7 -33.22 20.45 1.70
CA ALA A 7 -33.40 19.36 2.66
C ALA A 7 -32.55 18.13 2.28
N ILE A 8 -32.56 17.74 1.01
CA ILE A 8 -31.73 16.66 0.45
C ILE A 8 -30.25 16.98 0.63
N LYS A 9 -29.81 18.22 0.38
CA LYS A 9 -28.42 18.66 0.61
C LYS A 9 -28.03 18.60 2.09
N ASN A 10 -28.93 18.88 3.02
CA ASN A 10 -28.65 18.81 4.46
C ASN A 10 -28.64 17.37 5.00
N VAL A 11 -29.45 16.46 4.44
CA VAL A 11 -29.52 15.06 4.91
C VAL A 11 -28.45 14.17 4.26
N LEU A 12 -28.17 14.38 2.97
CA LEU A 12 -27.19 13.59 2.21
C LEU A 12 -25.80 14.24 2.14
N GLY A 13 -25.69 15.55 2.43
CA GLY A 13 -24.41 16.26 2.40
C GLY A 13 -23.41 15.73 3.44
N ASP A 14 -23.86 15.52 4.68
CA ASP A 14 -23.02 15.00 5.77
C ASP A 14 -22.48 13.58 5.50
N PRO A 15 -23.31 12.58 5.12
CA PRO A 15 -22.82 11.22 4.85
C PRO A 15 -21.96 11.14 3.58
N VAL A 16 -22.27 11.92 2.53
CA VAL A 16 -21.43 11.99 1.31
C VAL A 16 -20.10 12.65 1.60
N HIS A 17 -20.09 13.77 2.32
CA HIS A 17 -18.85 14.44 2.74
C HIS A 17 -18.01 13.53 3.64
N TYR A 18 -18.65 12.83 4.58
CA TYR A 18 -17.97 11.85 5.43
C TYR A 18 -17.33 10.71 4.63
N TYR A 19 -18.03 10.20 3.61
CA TYR A 19 -17.49 9.21 2.69
C TYR A 19 -16.30 9.74 1.90
N GLU A 20 -16.40 10.95 1.34
CA GLU A 20 -15.34 11.61 0.57
C GLU A 20 -14.07 11.80 1.40
N VAL A 21 -14.19 12.30 2.64
CA VAL A 21 -13.06 12.46 3.57
C VAL A 21 -12.38 11.11 3.86
N ARG A 22 -13.17 10.04 4.06
CA ARG A 22 -12.64 8.69 4.30
C ARG A 22 -11.97 8.10 3.08
N MET A 23 -12.52 8.36 1.89
CA MET A 23 -11.95 7.91 0.63
C MET A 23 -10.62 8.62 0.35
N ASN A 24 -10.54 9.94 0.57
CA ASN A 24 -9.32 10.72 0.44
C ASN A 24 -8.23 10.22 1.40
N ALA A 25 -8.58 9.96 2.66
CA ALA A 25 -7.65 9.38 3.62
C ALA A 25 -7.13 8.01 3.14
N LEU A 26 -8.00 7.14 2.64
CA LEU A 26 -7.59 5.81 2.15
C LEU A 26 -6.67 5.91 0.91
N SER A 27 -6.92 6.87 0.03
CA SER A 27 -6.04 7.17 -1.12
C SER A 27 -4.66 7.62 -0.66
N GLU A 28 -4.59 8.58 0.26
CA GLU A 28 -3.32 9.06 0.82
C GLU A 28 -2.53 7.93 1.50
N TYR A 29 -3.21 7.05 2.23
CA TYR A 29 -2.58 5.84 2.78
C TYR A 29 -1.99 4.95 1.68
N SER A 30 -2.72 4.72 0.58
CA SER A 30 -2.23 3.93 -0.54
C SER A 30 -0.96 4.54 -1.17
N ASP A 31 -0.95 5.86 -1.37
CA ASP A 31 0.21 6.56 -1.94
C ASP A 31 1.44 6.47 -1.05
N ARG A 32 1.26 6.56 0.28
CA ARG A 32 2.36 6.37 1.25
C ARG A 32 2.94 4.96 1.21
N VAL A 33 2.09 3.94 1.05
CA VAL A 33 2.53 2.53 0.92
C VAL A 33 3.31 2.34 -0.37
N TRP A 34 2.80 2.89 -1.49
CA TRP A 34 3.46 2.82 -2.78
C TRP A 34 4.82 3.52 -2.80
N ASN A 35 4.91 4.72 -2.21
CA ASN A 35 6.17 5.43 -2.09
C ASN A 35 7.19 4.65 -1.25
N ARG A 36 6.77 4.08 -0.11
CA ARG A 36 7.66 3.24 0.71
C ARG A 36 8.14 1.99 -0.05
N PHE A 37 7.26 1.34 -0.80
CA PHE A 37 7.64 0.24 -1.68
C PHE A 37 8.76 0.65 -2.66
N ASN A 38 8.61 1.77 -3.35
CA ASN A 38 9.61 2.27 -4.30
C ASN A 38 10.94 2.63 -3.62
N TRP A 39 10.90 3.20 -2.42
CA TRP A 39 12.10 3.49 -1.62
C TRP A 39 12.90 2.23 -1.30
N PHE A 40 12.26 1.20 -0.76
CA PHE A 40 12.94 -0.05 -0.42
C PHE A 40 13.45 -0.79 -1.66
N LEU A 41 12.66 -0.82 -2.74
CA LEU A 41 13.08 -1.42 -4.00
C LEU A 41 14.34 -0.73 -4.55
N THR A 42 14.34 0.60 -4.58
CA THR A 42 15.49 1.39 -5.05
C THR A 42 16.72 1.16 -4.19
N LEU A 43 16.55 1.14 -2.86
CA LEU A 43 17.64 0.87 -1.93
C LEU A 43 18.23 -0.53 -2.17
N GLN A 44 17.39 -1.55 -2.30
CA GLN A 44 17.83 -2.93 -2.57
C GLN A 44 18.57 -3.05 -3.90
N LEU A 45 18.04 -2.42 -4.96
CA LEU A 45 18.71 -2.37 -6.27
C LEU A 45 20.06 -1.67 -6.20
N ALA A 46 20.17 -0.58 -5.44
CA ALA A 46 21.44 0.13 -5.25
C ALA A 46 22.46 -0.74 -4.50
N ILE A 47 22.05 -1.46 -3.45
CA ILE A 47 22.92 -2.36 -2.70
C ILE A 47 23.36 -3.54 -3.59
N PHE A 48 22.47 -4.13 -4.37
CA PHE A 48 22.83 -5.14 -5.36
C PHE A 48 23.81 -4.60 -6.40
N GLY A 49 23.51 -3.45 -7.00
CA GLY A 49 24.40 -2.81 -7.97
C GLY A 49 25.79 -2.56 -7.39
N PHE A 50 25.86 -2.03 -6.17
CA PHE A 50 27.11 -1.84 -5.45
C PHE A 50 27.85 -3.16 -5.20
N TYR A 51 27.16 -4.20 -4.71
CA TYR A 51 27.75 -5.52 -4.49
C TYR A 51 28.39 -6.08 -5.78
N PHE A 52 27.64 -6.09 -6.88
CA PHE A 52 28.14 -6.62 -8.16
C PHE A 52 29.29 -5.79 -8.74
N THR A 53 29.32 -4.47 -8.55
CA THR A 53 30.48 -3.66 -8.98
C THR A 53 31.77 -3.97 -8.23
N GLN A 54 31.68 -4.61 -7.05
CA GLN A 54 32.84 -4.97 -6.23
C GLN A 54 33.20 -6.47 -6.33
N ILE A 55 32.52 -7.24 -7.20
CA ILE A 55 32.65 -8.71 -7.24
C ILE A 55 34.07 -9.20 -7.49
N ASP A 56 34.84 -8.50 -8.31
CA ASP A 56 36.24 -8.87 -8.59
C ASP A 56 37.18 -8.56 -7.41
N LYS A 57 36.78 -7.64 -6.53
CA LYS A 57 37.57 -7.19 -5.36
C LYS A 57 37.12 -7.86 -4.06
N LEU A 58 36.01 -8.60 -4.11
CA LEU A 58 35.38 -9.23 -2.96
C LEU A 58 36.27 -10.31 -2.30
N SER A 59 37.12 -10.98 -3.09
CA SER A 59 38.11 -11.95 -2.61
C SER A 59 39.18 -11.33 -1.69
N LEU A 60 39.44 -10.02 -1.83
CA LEU A 60 40.40 -9.27 -1.03
C LEU A 60 39.79 -8.65 0.23
N GLN A 61 38.45 -8.60 0.32
CA GLN A 61 37.73 -7.91 1.40
C GLN A 61 36.58 -8.77 1.93
N PRO A 62 36.87 -9.81 2.73
CA PRO A 62 35.88 -10.79 3.21
C PRO A 62 34.78 -10.16 4.08
N LEU A 63 35.07 -9.04 4.75
CA LEU A 63 34.10 -8.29 5.53
C LEU A 63 33.01 -7.69 4.64
N ILE A 64 33.38 -7.20 3.46
CA ILE A 64 32.43 -6.65 2.48
C ILE A 64 31.64 -7.78 1.82
N ALA A 65 32.29 -8.92 1.57
CA ALA A 65 31.67 -10.10 0.97
C ALA A 65 30.53 -10.68 1.77
N LYS A 66 30.70 -10.77 3.09
CA LYS A 66 29.66 -11.29 3.98
C LYS A 66 28.78 -10.18 4.54
N GLY A 67 29.32 -8.98 4.72
CA GLY A 67 28.61 -7.85 5.33
C GLY A 67 27.49 -7.30 4.44
N ILE A 68 27.73 -7.09 3.14
CA ILE A 68 26.71 -6.52 2.25
C ILE A 68 25.47 -7.44 2.16
N PRO A 69 25.59 -8.77 1.95
CA PRO A 69 24.42 -9.63 1.94
C PRO A 69 23.63 -9.62 3.25
N ILE A 70 24.31 -9.57 4.40
CA ILE A 70 23.64 -9.46 5.72
C ILE A 70 22.82 -8.16 5.81
N VAL A 71 23.39 -7.04 5.36
CA VAL A 71 22.68 -5.75 5.32
C VAL A 71 21.47 -5.82 4.39
N GLY A 72 21.63 -6.41 3.20
CA GLY A 72 20.57 -6.64 2.23
C GLY A 72 19.40 -7.46 2.80
N ILE A 73 19.70 -8.57 3.48
CA ILE A 73 18.72 -9.41 4.20
C ILE A 73 18.01 -8.59 5.27
N THR A 74 18.76 -7.85 6.09
CA THR A 74 18.21 -7.06 7.20
C THR A 74 17.20 -6.02 6.69
N ILE A 75 17.56 -5.27 5.65
CA ILE A 75 16.68 -4.27 5.03
C ILE A 75 15.45 -4.95 4.42
N SER A 76 15.61 -6.13 3.82
CA SER A 76 14.50 -6.88 3.22
C SER A 76 13.52 -7.41 4.27
N VAL A 77 14.00 -7.84 5.44
CA VAL A 77 13.16 -8.22 6.58
C VAL A 77 12.40 -7.00 7.12
N LEU A 78 13.04 -5.85 7.27
CA LEU A 78 12.36 -4.61 7.66
C LEU A 78 11.27 -4.22 6.65
N TRP A 79 11.55 -4.40 5.36
CA TRP A 79 10.57 -4.16 4.30
C TRP A 79 9.35 -5.09 4.42
N CYS A 80 9.54 -6.39 4.65
CA CYS A 80 8.46 -7.33 4.95
C CYS A 80 7.60 -6.88 6.15
N LEU A 81 8.24 -6.49 7.25
CA LEU A 81 7.56 -6.07 8.47
C LEU A 81 6.70 -4.82 8.24
N MET A 82 7.25 -3.82 7.55
CA MET A 82 6.50 -2.62 7.16
C MET A 82 5.33 -2.95 6.22
N GLY A 83 5.54 -3.85 5.25
CA GLY A 83 4.47 -4.32 4.39
C GLY A 83 3.33 -5.00 5.15
N ALA A 84 3.64 -5.74 6.23
CA ALA A 84 2.65 -6.36 7.10
C ALA A 84 1.85 -5.31 7.91
N GLU A 85 2.52 -4.32 8.49
CA GLU A 85 1.86 -3.22 9.20
C GLU A 85 0.92 -2.43 8.29
N ASP A 86 1.40 -2.07 7.10
CA ASP A 86 0.64 -1.35 6.08
C ASP A 86 -0.58 -2.16 5.64
N TYR A 87 -0.44 -3.48 5.46
CA TYR A 87 -1.56 -4.37 5.14
C TYR A 87 -2.63 -4.38 6.24
N VAL A 88 -2.24 -4.51 7.51
CA VAL A 88 -3.18 -4.53 8.64
C VAL A 88 -3.91 -3.19 8.75
N SER A 89 -3.17 -2.09 8.66
CA SER A 89 -3.73 -0.74 8.72
C SER A 89 -4.76 -0.51 7.62
N MET A 90 -4.42 -0.82 6.37
CA MET A 90 -5.33 -0.64 5.23
C MET A 90 -6.55 -1.57 5.32
N ARG A 91 -6.39 -2.80 5.80
CA ARG A 91 -7.54 -3.71 6.01
C ARG A 91 -8.54 -3.12 7.02
N LYS A 92 -8.03 -2.50 8.09
CA LYS A 92 -8.87 -1.84 9.10
C LYS A 92 -9.57 -0.59 8.55
N HIS A 93 -8.86 0.23 7.77
CA HIS A 93 -9.44 1.43 7.15
C HIS A 93 -10.46 1.08 6.05
N GLY A 94 -10.15 0.10 5.20
CA GLY A 94 -11.04 -0.38 4.14
C GLY A 94 -12.36 -0.92 4.68
N LYS A 95 -12.34 -1.69 5.78
CA LYS A 95 -13.58 -2.19 6.41
C LYS A 95 -14.50 -1.04 6.85
N ARG A 96 -13.94 0.01 7.48
CA ARG A 96 -14.70 1.18 7.93
C ARG A 96 -15.26 1.99 6.76
N THR A 97 -14.49 2.17 5.68
CA THR A 97 -14.98 2.87 4.49
C THR A 97 -16.15 2.12 3.85
N LEU A 98 -16.10 0.79 3.84
CA LEU A 98 -17.16 -0.06 3.27
C LEU A 98 -18.44 -0.05 4.13
N GLU A 99 -18.30 -0.02 5.46
CA GLU A 99 -19.43 0.18 6.38
C GLU A 99 -20.13 1.54 6.15
N VAL A 100 -19.35 2.60 5.90
CA VAL A 100 -19.87 3.94 5.60
C VAL A 100 -20.52 3.98 4.22
N GLU A 101 -19.90 3.34 3.22
CA GLU A 101 -20.43 3.23 1.86
C GLU A 101 -21.82 2.58 1.88
N ASN A 102 -21.99 1.49 2.62
CA ASN A 102 -23.28 0.82 2.76
C ASN A 102 -24.33 1.74 3.41
N LYS A 103 -23.96 2.50 4.45
CA LYS A 103 -24.89 3.46 5.08
C LYS A 103 -25.29 4.60 4.15
N VAL A 104 -24.35 5.11 3.36
CA VAL A 104 -24.63 6.14 2.34
C VAL A 104 -25.60 5.56 1.31
N LYS A 105 -25.33 4.35 0.81
CA LYS A 105 -26.18 3.67 -0.17
C LYS A 105 -27.59 3.41 0.36
N GLU A 106 -27.72 2.96 1.61
CA GLU A 106 -29.01 2.77 2.28
C GLU A 106 -29.80 4.09 2.38
N ALA A 107 -29.14 5.20 2.74
CA ALA A 107 -29.77 6.51 2.83
C ALA A 107 -30.27 7.02 1.45
N PHE A 108 -29.50 6.80 0.39
CA PHE A 108 -29.92 7.16 -0.98
C PHE A 108 -31.11 6.30 -1.47
N LEU A 109 -31.12 5.01 -1.14
CA LEU A 109 -32.24 4.11 -1.50
C LEU A 109 -33.54 4.49 -0.78
N GLN A 110 -33.48 4.98 0.46
CA GLN A 110 -34.65 5.46 1.21
C GLN A 110 -35.28 6.70 0.57
N GLU A 111 -34.48 7.56 -0.04
CA GLU A 111 -34.93 8.78 -0.74
C GLU A 111 -35.41 8.51 -2.18
N LYS A 112 -35.57 7.24 -2.59
CA LYS A 112 -35.98 6.81 -3.94
C LYS A 112 -35.09 7.32 -5.09
N TYR A 113 -33.88 7.75 -4.78
CA TYR A 113 -32.87 8.03 -5.80
C TYR A 113 -32.14 6.74 -6.12
N ASP A 114 -32.35 6.23 -7.34
CA ASP A 114 -31.58 5.09 -7.84
C ASP A 114 -30.18 5.57 -8.23
N PHE A 115 -29.32 5.65 -7.22
CA PHE A 115 -27.93 5.97 -7.44
C PHE A 115 -27.23 4.67 -7.80
N GLU A 116 -27.14 4.39 -9.11
CA GLU A 116 -25.98 3.69 -9.65
C GLU A 116 -24.78 4.62 -9.42
N VAL A 117 -24.34 4.73 -8.17
CA VAL A 117 -22.97 5.12 -7.94
C VAL A 117 -22.21 3.94 -8.52
N SER A 118 -21.84 4.03 -9.81
CA SER A 118 -20.57 3.53 -10.25
C SER A 118 -19.54 4.34 -9.47
N VAL A 119 -19.49 4.14 -8.14
CA VAL A 119 -18.30 4.39 -7.37
C VAL A 119 -17.34 3.63 -8.22
N ARG A 120 -16.46 4.36 -8.87
CA ARG A 120 -15.17 3.86 -9.24
C ARG A 120 -14.68 3.27 -7.91
N ARG A 121 -15.02 2.01 -7.54
CA ARG A 121 -14.29 0.77 -7.81
C ARG A 121 -12.86 1.01 -8.34
N SER A 122 -12.29 2.17 -8.01
CA SER A 122 -10.93 2.67 -8.12
C SER A 122 -10.08 2.03 -7.03
N PHE A 123 -10.74 1.36 -6.07
CA PHE A 123 -10.17 0.35 -5.20
C PHE A 123 -10.39 -1.09 -5.71
N ILE A 124 -11.03 -1.34 -6.88
CA ILE A 124 -10.93 -2.67 -7.50
C ILE A 124 -9.47 -2.86 -7.83
N ARG A 125 -8.84 -3.72 -7.03
CA ARG A 125 -7.47 -4.18 -7.18
C ARG A 125 -6.51 -2.98 -7.01
N PHE A 126 -6.16 -2.58 -5.80
CA PHE A 126 -5.19 -3.32 -4.97
C PHE A 126 -4.58 -4.55 -5.67
N ARG A 127 -4.16 -4.42 -6.94
CA ARG A 127 -3.80 -5.54 -7.82
C ARG A 127 -2.45 -6.13 -7.45
N GLN A 128 -1.85 -5.68 -6.36
CA GLN A 128 -0.43 -5.82 -6.03
C GLN A 128 -0.18 -5.80 -4.51
N THR A 129 -1.18 -6.10 -3.65
CA THR A 129 -0.90 -6.36 -2.21
C THR A 129 0.12 -7.48 -2.05
N TRP A 130 0.02 -8.47 -2.94
CA TRP A 130 0.99 -9.54 -3.04
C TRP A 130 2.39 -9.02 -3.41
N LEU A 131 2.55 -7.88 -4.10
CA LEU A 131 3.86 -7.29 -4.36
C LEU A 131 4.54 -6.79 -3.08
N LEU A 132 3.77 -6.32 -2.09
CA LEU A 132 4.31 -5.90 -0.78
C LEU A 132 4.99 -7.04 -0.04
N PHE A 133 4.69 -8.30 -0.39
CA PHE A 133 5.27 -9.48 0.25
C PHE A 133 6.17 -10.26 -0.72
N LEU A 134 5.77 -10.40 -1.98
CA LEU A 134 6.50 -11.17 -2.98
C LEU A 134 7.87 -10.55 -3.27
N PHE A 135 7.95 -9.25 -3.52
CA PHE A 135 9.23 -8.60 -3.84
C PHE A 135 10.23 -8.70 -2.68
N PRO A 136 9.87 -8.36 -1.43
CA PRO A 136 10.76 -8.57 -0.30
C PRO A 136 11.19 -10.03 -0.13
N ILE A 137 10.29 -11.01 -0.32
CA ILE A 137 10.64 -12.43 -0.22
C ILE A 137 11.66 -12.81 -1.31
N LEU A 138 11.42 -12.41 -2.56
CA LEU A 138 12.34 -12.67 -3.68
C LEU A 138 13.70 -12.00 -3.45
N VAL A 139 13.72 -10.76 -2.98
CA VAL A 139 14.95 -10.03 -2.66
C VAL A 139 15.71 -10.70 -1.52
N THR A 140 15.01 -11.15 -0.48
CA THR A 140 15.61 -11.90 0.62
C THR A 140 16.23 -13.20 0.12
N GLY A 141 15.51 -13.95 -0.72
CA GLY A 141 16.00 -15.18 -1.34
C GLY A 141 17.24 -14.94 -2.22
N ALA A 142 17.24 -13.85 -2.99
CA ALA A 142 18.39 -13.44 -3.78
C ALA A 142 19.61 -13.13 -2.91
N TRP A 143 19.43 -12.42 -1.79
CA TRP A 143 20.53 -12.18 -0.86
C TRP A 143 21.02 -13.43 -0.16
N PHE A 144 20.14 -14.37 0.21
CA PHE A 144 20.55 -15.65 0.76
C PHE A 144 21.39 -16.45 -0.23
N TYR A 145 20.98 -16.48 -1.50
CA TYR A 145 21.77 -17.13 -2.55
C TYR A 145 23.15 -16.51 -2.69
N VAL A 146 23.23 -15.18 -2.73
CA VAL A 146 24.50 -14.43 -2.80
C VAL A 146 25.36 -14.62 -1.55
N ALA A 147 24.76 -14.80 -0.37
CA ALA A 147 25.50 -15.02 0.87
C ALA A 147 26.13 -16.43 0.99
N ILE A 148 25.59 -17.41 0.25
CA ILE A 148 26.05 -18.80 0.25
C ILE A 148 27.12 -19.05 -0.82
N LEU A 149 27.07 -18.28 -1.91
CA LEU A 149 28.04 -18.29 -3.01
C LEU A 149 29.42 -17.79 -2.56
#